data_AF-A0A2E7RPU3-F1
#
_entry.id   AF-A0A2E7RPU3-F1
#
_cell.length_a   1.000
_cell.length_b   1.000
_cell.length_c   1.000
_cell.angle_alpha   90.00
_cell.angle_beta   90.00
_cell.angle_gamma   90.00
#
_symmetry.space_group_name_H-M   'P 1'
#
loop_
_entity.id
_entity.type
_entity.pdbx_description
1 polymer ?
#
loop_
_entity_poly.entity_id
_entity_poly.type
_entity_poly.pdbx_seq_one_letter_code
_entity_poly.pdbx_strand_id
1 'polypeptide(L)'
;MKRILTGITPSGYPHLGNYVGAIKPSLDLAKKDNESFLFIADLHAIIKISDAKQLKELTKGIALAWLASGLDPEKTYFYRQSDIPEVSELAWILSCVAEKGLLNRSHAYKAATDLNKENGKKDVEEGISAGLFSYPILMASDILSPNATHVPVGKDQQQHLEITRDIAEKFNKKFGNIFNIPEAVINEKKTVNSTAQQASE
;
A
#
# COMPACT_ATOMS: atom_id res chain seq x y z
N MET A 1 20.24 8.39 -7.68
CA MET A 1 18.86 8.64 -8.15
C MET A 1 17.90 7.96 -7.18
N LYS A 2 16.81 8.61 -6.77
CA LYS A 2 15.83 7.98 -5.85
C LYS A 2 14.83 7.16 -6.66
N ARG A 3 14.38 6.03 -6.09
CA ARG A 3 13.31 5.19 -6.63
C ARG A 3 12.13 5.32 -5.68
N ILE A 4 11.08 5.99 -6.12
CA ILE A 4 9.95 6.36 -5.28
C ILE A 4 8.76 5.50 -5.68
N LEU A 5 8.18 4.77 -4.72
CA LEU A 5 6.99 3.96 -4.96
C LEU A 5 5.79 4.51 -4.20
N THR A 6 4.69 4.73 -4.91
CA THR A 6 3.38 5.07 -4.35
C THR A 6 2.36 4.00 -4.73
N GLY A 7 1.75 3.36 -3.73
CA GLY A 7 0.64 2.42 -3.91
C GLY A 7 -0.72 3.05 -3.62
N ILE A 8 -1.71 2.77 -4.46
CA ILE A 8 -3.10 3.23 -4.27
C ILE A 8 -4.03 2.02 -4.23
N THR A 9 -4.73 1.85 -3.12
CA THR A 9 -5.74 0.79 -2.98
C THR A 9 -7.09 1.25 -3.52
N PRO A 10 -7.72 0.49 -4.43
CA PRO A 10 -9.14 0.65 -4.74
C PRO A 10 -10.02 0.46 -3.49
N SER A 11 -10.53 1.56 -2.95
CA SER A 11 -11.45 1.55 -1.79
C SER A 11 -12.67 2.47 -1.95
N GLY A 12 -12.73 3.24 -3.04
CA GLY A 12 -13.80 4.17 -3.36
C GLY A 12 -13.40 5.09 -4.53
N TYR A 13 -14.35 5.89 -5.01
CA TYR A 13 -14.04 6.92 -6.01
C TYR A 13 -13.21 8.04 -5.40
N PRO A 14 -12.12 8.48 -6.06
CA PRO A 14 -11.33 9.62 -5.60
C PRO A 14 -12.19 10.88 -5.47
N HIS A 15 -12.04 11.59 -4.35
CA HIS A 15 -12.68 12.87 -4.07
C HIS A 15 -11.61 13.97 -3.85
N LEU A 16 -12.06 15.22 -3.65
CA LEU A 16 -11.16 16.38 -3.54
C LEU A 16 -10.12 16.24 -2.40
N GLY A 17 -10.52 15.68 -1.27
CA GLY A 17 -9.59 15.32 -0.20
C GLY A 17 -8.44 14.39 -0.64
N ASN A 18 -8.70 13.39 -1.49
CA ASN A 18 -7.64 12.55 -2.05
C ASN A 18 -6.75 13.34 -3.01
N TYR A 19 -7.33 14.24 -3.80
CA TYR A 19 -6.56 15.07 -4.73
C TYR A 19 -5.54 15.94 -4.00
N VAL A 20 -5.98 16.67 -2.96
CA VAL A 20 -5.12 17.56 -2.17
C VAL A 20 -4.13 16.78 -1.30
N GLY A 21 -4.59 15.70 -0.66
CA GLY A 21 -3.80 14.97 0.32
C GLY A 21 -2.82 13.95 -0.26
N ALA A 22 -3.09 13.41 -1.45
CA ALA A 22 -2.31 12.31 -2.02
C ALA A 22 -1.93 12.53 -3.50
N ILE A 23 -2.88 12.84 -4.38
CA ILE A 23 -2.63 12.90 -5.83
C ILE A 23 -1.64 14.02 -6.16
N LYS A 24 -1.98 15.28 -5.84
CA LYS A 24 -1.14 16.44 -6.14
C LYS A 24 0.27 16.33 -5.53
N PRO A 25 0.43 16.00 -4.23
CA PRO A 25 1.77 15.78 -3.67
C PRO A 25 2.59 14.71 -4.39
N SER A 26 1.95 13.61 -4.82
CA SER A 26 2.64 12.53 -5.54
C SER A 26 3.05 12.97 -6.95
N LEU A 27 2.21 13.72 -7.65
CA LEU A 27 2.55 14.30 -8.96
C LEU A 27 3.72 15.30 -8.84
N ASP A 28 3.75 16.11 -7.80
CA ASP A 28 4.85 17.04 -7.55
C ASP A 28 6.15 16.32 -7.18
N LEU A 29 6.05 15.17 -6.49
CA LEU A 29 7.19 14.30 -6.21
C LEU A 29 7.74 13.63 -7.47
N ALA A 30 6.85 13.24 -8.40
CA ALA A 30 7.20 12.61 -9.67
C ALA A 30 7.85 13.58 -10.69
N LYS A 31 7.63 14.90 -10.55
CA LYS A 31 8.28 15.92 -11.40
C LYS A 31 9.76 16.18 -11.05
N LYS A 32 10.21 15.74 -9.89
CA LYS A 32 11.63 15.81 -9.52
C LYS A 32 12.41 14.75 -10.30
N ASP A 33 13.72 14.92 -10.43
CA ASP A 33 14.61 13.98 -11.13
C ASP A 33 14.79 12.66 -10.35
N ASN A 34 13.69 11.90 -10.25
CA ASN A 34 13.55 10.63 -9.53
C ASN A 34 12.92 9.60 -10.48
N GLU A 35 13.26 8.33 -10.27
CA GLU A 35 12.51 7.23 -10.89
C GLU A 35 11.23 7.00 -10.07
N SER A 36 10.08 7.24 -10.70
CA SER A 36 8.78 7.23 -10.02
C SER A 36 7.95 6.03 -10.45
N PHE A 37 7.45 5.29 -9.47
CA PHE A 37 6.56 4.15 -9.63
C PHE A 37 5.25 4.45 -8.93
N LEU A 38 4.15 4.24 -9.64
CA LEU A 38 2.81 4.40 -9.11
C LEU A 38 1.99 3.19 -9.51
N PHE A 39 1.38 2.53 -8.53
CA PHE A 39 0.61 1.31 -8.83
C PHE A 39 -0.76 1.30 -8.17
N ILE A 40 -1.69 0.63 -8.85
CA ILE A 40 -3.01 0.35 -8.32
C ILE A 40 -2.97 -1.03 -7.67
N ALA A 41 -3.10 -1.04 -6.33
CA ALA A 41 -3.00 -2.20 -5.46
C ALA A 41 -4.29 -3.04 -5.46
N ASP A 42 -4.64 -3.61 -6.62
CA ASP A 42 -5.89 -4.36 -6.79
C ASP A 42 -5.87 -5.74 -6.12
N LEU A 43 -4.73 -6.40 -5.98
CA LEU A 43 -4.63 -7.65 -5.18
C LEU A 43 -4.86 -7.38 -3.69
N HIS A 44 -4.37 -6.24 -3.16
CA HIS A 44 -4.70 -5.82 -1.79
C HIS A 44 -6.18 -5.52 -1.62
N ALA A 45 -6.83 -4.94 -2.63
CA ALA A 45 -8.26 -4.60 -2.55
C ALA A 45 -9.18 -5.83 -2.45
N ILE A 46 -8.78 -6.97 -3.03
CA ILE A 46 -9.53 -8.25 -2.96
C ILE A 46 -9.75 -8.70 -1.50
N ILE A 47 -8.88 -8.30 -0.56
CA ILE A 47 -9.02 -8.61 0.87
C ILE A 47 -10.34 -8.06 1.45
N LYS A 48 -10.83 -6.94 0.90
CA LYS A 48 -12.03 -6.23 1.39
C LYS A 48 -13.17 -6.19 0.38
N ILE A 49 -12.88 -6.21 -0.91
CA ILE A 49 -13.86 -6.07 -1.99
C ILE A 49 -14.14 -7.44 -2.59
N SER A 50 -15.32 -7.97 -2.31
CA SER A 50 -15.75 -9.29 -2.80
C SER A 50 -16.44 -9.24 -4.18
N ASP A 51 -16.91 -8.07 -4.62
CA ASP A 51 -17.53 -7.91 -5.95
C ASP A 51 -16.48 -7.58 -7.01
N ALA A 52 -16.25 -8.53 -7.92
CA ALA A 52 -15.32 -8.38 -9.04
C ALA A 52 -15.69 -7.23 -9.99
N LYS A 53 -16.98 -6.93 -10.20
CA LYS A 53 -17.42 -5.81 -11.05
C LYS A 53 -17.05 -4.49 -10.38
N GLN A 54 -17.35 -4.37 -9.09
CA GLN A 54 -16.99 -3.20 -8.29
C GLN A 54 -15.47 -2.97 -8.28
N LEU A 55 -14.66 -4.01 -8.04
CA LEU A 55 -13.20 -3.90 -8.05
C LEU A 55 -12.67 -3.40 -9.41
N LYS A 56 -13.21 -3.94 -10.51
CA LYS A 56 -12.84 -3.51 -11.87
C LYS A 56 -13.19 -2.04 -12.12
N GLU A 57 -14.38 -1.62 -11.72
CA GLU A 57 -14.84 -0.23 -11.87
C GLU A 57 -13.99 0.74 -11.05
N LEU A 58 -13.72 0.43 -9.79
CA LEU A 58 -12.89 1.27 -8.91
C LEU A 58 -11.45 1.36 -9.40
N THR A 59 -10.87 0.25 -9.84
CA THR A 59 -9.52 0.20 -10.42
C THR A 59 -9.43 1.12 -11.63
N LYS A 60 -10.40 1.02 -12.56
CA LYS A 60 -10.46 1.91 -13.74
C LYS A 60 -10.69 3.37 -13.34
N GLY A 61 -11.59 3.63 -12.39
CA GLY A 61 -11.90 4.98 -11.91
C GLY A 61 -10.69 5.68 -11.30
N ILE A 62 -9.91 4.97 -10.49
CA ILE A 62 -8.64 5.47 -9.93
C ILE A 62 -7.66 5.78 -11.05
N ALA A 63 -7.48 4.86 -12.01
CA ALA A 63 -6.55 5.09 -13.11
C ALA A 63 -6.89 6.36 -13.90
N LEU A 64 -8.16 6.52 -14.25
CA LEU A 64 -8.65 7.70 -14.95
C LEU A 64 -8.46 8.97 -14.11
N ALA A 65 -8.71 8.93 -12.81
CA ALA A 65 -8.53 10.09 -11.93
C ALA A 65 -7.07 10.57 -11.88
N TRP A 66 -6.12 9.64 -11.80
CA TRP A 66 -4.68 9.99 -11.81
C TRP A 66 -4.23 10.57 -13.16
N LEU A 67 -4.61 9.92 -14.27
CA LEU A 67 -4.31 10.42 -15.62
C LEU A 67 -4.93 11.81 -15.86
N ALA A 68 -6.21 11.98 -15.52
CA ALA A 68 -6.91 13.26 -15.65
C ALA A 68 -6.33 14.36 -14.76
N SER A 69 -5.70 13.99 -13.63
CA SER A 69 -5.02 14.92 -12.73
C SER A 69 -3.63 15.35 -13.23
N GLY A 70 -3.16 14.80 -14.35
CA GLY A 70 -1.88 15.15 -14.97
C GLY A 70 -0.73 14.19 -14.65
N LEU A 71 -1.02 12.93 -14.30
CA LEU A 71 0.01 11.88 -14.28
C LEU A 71 0.55 11.68 -15.71
N ASP A 72 1.88 11.76 -15.86
CA ASP A 72 2.58 11.54 -17.12
C ASP A 72 3.13 10.11 -17.15
N PRO A 73 2.51 9.17 -17.91
CA PRO A 73 2.94 7.78 -17.96
C PRO A 73 4.29 7.58 -18.69
N GLU A 74 4.76 8.58 -19.44
CA GLU A 74 6.09 8.54 -20.06
C GLU A 74 7.21 8.81 -19.04
N LYS A 75 6.87 9.35 -17.87
CA LYS A 75 7.82 9.69 -16.80
C LYS A 75 7.63 8.88 -15.53
N THR A 76 6.48 8.23 -15.38
CA THR A 76 6.13 7.42 -14.21
C THR A 76 5.74 6.03 -14.66
N TYR A 77 6.36 5.01 -14.07
CA TYR A 77 5.91 3.64 -14.25
C TYR A 77 4.55 3.49 -13.58
N PHE A 78 3.50 3.56 -14.39
CA PHE A 78 2.12 3.49 -13.93
C PHE A 78 1.49 2.15 -14.32
N TYR A 79 1.17 1.33 -13.32
CA TYR A 79 0.72 -0.05 -13.56
C TYR A 79 -0.31 -0.53 -12.55
N ARG A 80 -0.94 -1.67 -12.86
CA ARG A 80 -1.84 -2.39 -11.96
C ARG A 80 -1.08 -3.56 -11.34
N GLN A 81 -1.26 -3.78 -10.04
CA GLN A 81 -0.51 -4.79 -9.29
C GLN A 81 -0.69 -6.19 -9.89
N SER A 82 -1.92 -6.58 -10.24
CA SER A 82 -2.22 -7.87 -10.85
C SER A 82 -1.63 -8.09 -12.25
N ASP A 83 -1.14 -7.05 -12.93
CA ASP A 83 -0.46 -7.19 -14.22
C ASP A 83 1.03 -7.55 -14.09
N ILE A 84 1.57 -7.57 -12.85
CA ILE A 84 2.97 -7.91 -12.56
C ILE A 84 3.01 -9.21 -11.74
N PRO A 85 3.02 -10.40 -12.37
CA PRO A 85 3.00 -11.68 -11.67
C PRO A 85 4.20 -11.87 -10.73
N GLU A 86 5.33 -11.25 -11.04
CA GLU A 86 6.56 -11.28 -10.23
C GLU A 86 6.33 -10.72 -8.82
N VAL A 87 5.36 -9.82 -8.62
CA VAL A 87 4.98 -9.34 -7.28
C VAL A 87 4.38 -10.48 -6.45
N SER A 88 3.54 -11.32 -7.05
CA SER A 88 2.95 -12.44 -6.32
C SER A 88 3.98 -13.55 -6.05
N GLU A 89 4.88 -13.79 -6.99
CA GLU A 89 5.99 -14.74 -6.83
C GLU A 89 6.96 -14.29 -5.73
N LEU A 90 7.38 -13.02 -5.75
CA LEU A 90 8.26 -12.48 -4.73
C LEU A 90 7.57 -12.46 -3.36
N ALA A 91 6.27 -12.20 -3.26
CA ALA A 91 5.54 -12.29 -2.00
C ALA A 91 5.65 -13.70 -1.38
N TRP A 92 5.58 -14.76 -2.19
CA TRP A 92 5.82 -16.13 -1.71
C TRP A 92 7.26 -16.30 -1.19
N ILE A 93 8.26 -15.86 -1.96
CA ILE A 93 9.67 -15.94 -1.56
C ILE A 93 9.91 -15.21 -0.23
N LEU A 94 9.39 -13.99 -0.10
CA LEU A 94 9.51 -13.18 1.12
C LEU A 94 8.79 -13.82 2.31
N SER A 95 7.70 -14.54 2.08
CA SER A 95 6.98 -15.26 3.15
C SER A 95 7.85 -16.33 3.82
N CYS A 96 8.83 -16.91 3.11
CA CYS A 96 9.78 -17.87 3.67
C CYS A 96 10.84 -17.22 4.58
N VAL A 97 10.88 -15.89 4.65
CA VAL A 97 11.80 -15.12 5.51
C VAL A 97 11.03 -14.32 6.57
N ALA A 98 9.80 -13.91 6.26
CA ALA A 98 8.93 -13.18 7.18
C ALA A 98 8.56 -14.05 8.40
N GLU A 99 8.85 -13.55 9.60
CA GLU A 99 8.48 -14.25 10.82
C GLU A 99 6.99 -14.10 11.12
N LYS A 100 6.31 -15.23 11.40
CA LYS A 100 4.91 -15.22 11.87
C LYS A 100 4.68 -14.25 13.02
N GLY A 101 5.63 -14.17 13.96
CA GLY A 101 5.53 -13.28 15.13
C GLY A 101 5.42 -11.80 14.76
N LEU A 102 6.07 -11.37 13.68
CA LEU A 102 5.98 -10.00 13.16
C LEU A 102 4.57 -9.72 12.64
N LEU A 103 4.00 -10.65 11.87
CA LEU A 103 2.65 -10.53 11.30
C LEU A 103 1.55 -10.55 12.38
N ASN A 104 1.73 -11.37 13.42
CA ASN A 104 0.83 -11.40 14.59
C ASN A 104 0.72 -10.02 15.28
N ARG A 105 1.70 -9.12 15.09
CA ARG A 105 1.72 -7.78 15.67
C ARG A 105 1.26 -6.69 14.71
N SER A 106 0.94 -7.03 13.46
CA SER A 106 0.41 -6.07 12.50
C SER A 106 -0.90 -5.45 13.01
N HIS A 107 -1.08 -4.15 12.80
CA HIS A 107 -2.22 -3.40 13.32
C HIS A 107 -3.54 -3.94 12.79
N ALA A 108 -3.60 -4.30 11.51
CA ALA A 108 -4.81 -4.86 10.90
C ALA A 108 -5.21 -6.21 11.51
N TYR A 109 -4.24 -7.12 11.69
CA TYR A 109 -4.50 -8.41 12.32
C TYR A 109 -4.95 -8.25 13.77
N LYS A 110 -4.21 -7.44 14.55
CA LYS A 110 -4.56 -7.17 15.96
C LYS A 110 -5.96 -6.58 16.07
N ALA A 111 -6.28 -5.56 15.29
CA ALA A 111 -7.60 -4.93 15.30
C ALA A 111 -8.72 -5.93 14.99
N ALA A 112 -8.52 -6.83 14.02
CA ALA A 112 -9.49 -7.87 13.71
C ALA A 112 -9.66 -8.87 14.86
N THR A 113 -8.56 -9.31 15.50
CA THR A 113 -8.64 -10.21 16.66
C THR A 113 -9.25 -9.55 17.89
N ASP A 114 -8.99 -8.26 18.11
CA ASP A 114 -9.52 -7.51 19.24
C ASP A 114 -11.03 -7.26 19.07
N LEU A 115 -11.48 -6.94 17.86
CA LEU A 115 -12.91 -6.85 17.53
C LEU A 115 -13.64 -8.19 17.78
N ASN A 116 -13.02 -9.33 17.44
CA ASN A 116 -13.59 -10.64 17.72
C ASN A 116 -13.72 -10.92 19.23
N LYS A 117 -12.71 -10.51 20.02
CA LYS A 117 -12.78 -10.60 21.49
C LYS A 117 -13.90 -9.74 22.06
N GLU A 118 -14.02 -8.49 21.60
CA GLU A 118 -15.08 -7.56 22.01
C GLU A 118 -16.47 -8.11 21.69
N ASN A 119 -16.61 -8.81 20.56
CA ASN A 119 -17.83 -9.49 20.16
C ASN A 119 -18.06 -10.83 20.86
N GLY A 120 -17.23 -11.22 21.84
CA GLY A 120 -17.38 -12.44 22.62
C GLY A 120 -17.16 -13.73 21.83
N LYS A 121 -16.43 -13.67 20.70
CA LYS A 121 -16.09 -14.86 19.91
C LYS A 121 -15.18 -15.78 20.72
N LYS A 122 -15.50 -17.08 20.72
CA LYS A 122 -14.66 -18.09 21.39
C LYS A 122 -13.32 -18.27 20.69
N ASP A 123 -13.35 -18.21 19.36
CA ASP A 123 -12.16 -18.18 18.52
C ASP A 123 -11.92 -16.74 18.06
N VAL A 124 -10.80 -16.15 18.47
CA VAL A 124 -10.44 -14.77 18.14
C VAL A 124 -10.01 -14.61 16.68
N GLU A 125 -9.69 -15.72 16.01
CA GLU A 125 -9.27 -15.75 14.60
C GLU A 125 -10.47 -16.01 13.65
N GLU A 126 -11.67 -16.22 14.19
CA GLU A 126 -12.88 -16.51 13.42
C GLU A 126 -13.13 -15.45 12.33
N GLY A 127 -13.23 -15.89 11.07
CA GLY A 127 -13.52 -15.01 9.92
C GLY A 127 -12.35 -14.15 9.44
N ILE A 128 -11.17 -14.24 10.08
CA ILE A 128 -9.97 -13.53 9.61
C ILE A 128 -9.35 -14.31 8.44
N SER A 129 -9.32 -13.70 7.26
CA SER A 129 -8.71 -14.34 6.09
C SER A 129 -7.18 -14.39 6.20
N ALA A 130 -6.57 -15.42 5.61
CA ALA A 130 -5.12 -15.49 5.48
C ALA A 130 -4.56 -14.26 4.75
N GLY A 131 -5.30 -13.72 3.78
CA GLY A 131 -4.94 -12.48 3.09
C GLY A 131 -4.85 -11.27 4.03
N LEU A 132 -5.79 -11.09 4.96
CA LEU A 132 -5.70 -10.01 5.97
C LEU A 132 -4.48 -10.18 6.88
N PHE A 133 -4.12 -11.42 7.20
CA PHE A 133 -2.94 -11.72 8.00
C PHE A 133 -1.62 -11.50 7.25
N SER A 134 -1.58 -11.87 5.96
CA SER A 134 -0.33 -11.93 5.18
C SER A 134 -0.08 -10.73 4.26
N TYR A 135 -1.04 -9.82 4.06
CA TYR A 135 -0.84 -8.68 3.14
C TYR A 135 0.37 -7.79 3.44
N PRO A 136 0.89 -7.66 4.68
CA PRO A 136 2.14 -6.92 4.89
C PRO A 136 3.32 -7.51 4.10
N ILE A 137 3.33 -8.82 3.82
CA ILE A 137 4.34 -9.46 2.96
C ILE A 137 4.11 -9.07 1.49
N LEU A 138 2.86 -9.05 1.03
CA LEU A 138 2.54 -8.61 -0.33
C LEU A 138 2.95 -7.15 -0.54
N MET A 139 2.71 -6.29 0.47
CA MET A 139 3.15 -4.90 0.45
C MET A 139 4.68 -4.78 0.44
N ALA A 140 5.38 -5.61 1.21
CA ALA A 140 6.84 -5.68 1.13
C ALA A 140 7.29 -6.07 -0.27
N SER A 141 6.61 -7.02 -0.91
CA SER A 141 6.90 -7.40 -2.29
C SER A 141 6.69 -6.26 -3.28
N ASP A 142 5.60 -5.50 -3.15
CA ASP A 142 5.34 -4.32 -3.99
C ASP A 142 6.49 -3.30 -3.90
N ILE A 143 7.03 -3.09 -2.69
CA ILE A 143 8.13 -2.14 -2.41
C ILE A 143 9.48 -2.65 -2.92
N LEU A 144 9.75 -3.93 -2.71
CA LEU A 144 11.05 -4.53 -2.97
C LEU A 144 11.23 -4.96 -4.44
N SER A 145 10.15 -5.27 -5.17
CA SER A 145 10.20 -5.59 -6.61
C SER A 145 10.85 -4.49 -7.46
N PRO A 146 10.43 -3.21 -7.40
CA PRO A 146 11.14 -2.11 -8.04
C PRO A 146 12.36 -1.65 -7.23
N ASN A 147 12.77 -2.38 -6.20
CA ASN A 147 13.87 -2.06 -5.31
C ASN A 147 13.82 -0.61 -4.79
N ALA A 148 12.63 -0.17 -4.36
CA ALA A 148 12.36 1.23 -4.02
C ALA A 148 13.26 1.69 -2.86
N THR A 149 13.72 2.94 -2.93
CA THR A 149 14.52 3.54 -1.86
C THR A 149 13.68 4.44 -0.95
N HIS A 150 12.55 4.94 -1.45
CA HIS A 150 11.68 5.87 -0.73
C HIS A 150 10.21 5.53 -0.95
N VAL A 151 9.42 5.54 0.13
CA VAL A 151 7.98 5.25 0.08
C VAL A 151 7.23 6.36 0.81
N PRO A 152 6.38 7.15 0.12
CA PRO A 152 5.49 8.10 0.78
C PRO A 152 4.46 7.36 1.63
N VAL A 153 4.50 7.59 2.94
CA VAL A 153 3.61 6.91 3.90
C VAL A 153 2.95 7.91 4.84
N GLY A 154 1.67 7.67 5.13
CA GLY A 154 0.98 8.32 6.24
C GLY A 154 1.52 7.81 7.58
N LYS A 155 1.26 8.56 8.66
CA LYS A 155 1.63 8.15 10.04
C LYS A 155 1.08 6.75 10.40
N ASP A 156 -0.11 6.43 9.89
CA ASP A 156 -0.82 5.15 10.08
C ASP A 156 -0.18 3.98 9.31
N GLN A 157 0.65 4.25 8.31
CA GLN A 157 1.26 3.22 7.44
C GLN A 157 2.73 2.94 7.78
N GLN A 158 3.30 3.61 8.80
CA GLN A 158 4.69 3.44 9.20
C GLN A 158 5.00 1.98 9.59
N GLN A 159 4.07 1.30 10.25
CA GLN A 159 4.27 -0.09 10.66
C GLN A 159 4.49 -1.03 9.46
N HIS A 160 3.79 -0.83 8.34
CA HIS A 160 3.98 -1.67 7.16
C HIS A 160 5.37 -1.46 6.52
N LEU A 161 5.87 -0.22 6.55
CA LEU A 161 7.22 0.07 6.09
C LEU A 161 8.26 -0.59 6.99
N GLU A 162 8.10 -0.54 8.31
CA GLU A 162 9.01 -1.23 9.23
C GLU A 162 9.01 -2.75 9.03
N ILE A 163 7.84 -3.35 8.77
CA ILE A 163 7.74 -4.78 8.42
C ILE A 163 8.52 -5.06 7.13
N THR A 164 8.39 -4.20 6.12
CA THR A 164 9.11 -4.33 4.85
C THR A 164 10.63 -4.25 5.06
N ARG A 165 11.08 -3.30 5.89
CA ARG A 165 12.50 -3.14 6.23
C ARG A 165 13.06 -4.36 6.94
N ASP A 166 12.36 -4.90 7.95
CA ASP A 166 12.76 -6.13 8.65
C ASP A 166 12.89 -7.33 7.68
N ILE A 167 11.91 -7.50 6.79
CA ILE A 167 11.94 -8.56 5.77
C ILE A 167 13.14 -8.38 4.84
N ALA A 168 13.39 -7.16 4.34
CA ALA A 168 14.51 -6.86 3.45
C ALA A 168 15.87 -7.11 4.12
N GLU A 169 16.06 -6.65 5.36
CA GLU A 169 17.28 -6.86 6.14
C GLU A 169 17.55 -8.35 6.38
N LYS A 170 16.53 -9.12 6.75
CA LYS A 170 16.65 -10.57 6.96
C LYS A 170 16.96 -11.30 5.65
N PHE A 171 16.29 -10.93 4.57
CA PHE A 171 16.54 -11.50 3.25
C PHE A 171 17.99 -11.25 2.84
N ASN A 172 18.45 -9.99 2.95
CA ASN A 172 19.80 -9.60 2.60
C ASN A 172 20.86 -10.32 3.44
N LYS A 173 20.62 -10.47 4.74
CA LYS A 173 21.53 -11.21 5.64
C LYS A 173 21.64 -12.68 5.24
N LYS A 174 20.55 -13.29 4.76
CA LYS A 174 20.48 -14.72 4.43
C LYS A 174 20.99 -15.05 3.03
N PHE A 175 20.70 -14.20 2.04
CA PHE A 175 20.92 -14.49 0.62
C PHE A 175 21.88 -13.51 -0.07
N GLY A 176 22.42 -12.53 0.64
CA GLY A 176 23.30 -11.49 0.10
C GLY A 176 22.56 -10.18 -0.13
N ASN A 177 23.32 -9.08 -0.24
CA ASN A 177 22.78 -7.73 -0.32
C ASN A 177 22.06 -7.47 -1.66
N ILE A 178 20.76 -7.74 -1.73
CA ILE A 178 19.93 -7.69 -2.94
C ILE A 178 18.97 -6.49 -2.90
N PHE A 179 18.29 -6.30 -1.77
CA PHE A 179 17.27 -5.27 -1.60
C PHE A 179 17.81 -4.00 -0.95
N ASN A 180 17.37 -2.84 -1.43
CA ASN A 180 17.48 -1.58 -0.72
C ASN A 180 16.58 -1.62 0.51
N ILE A 181 17.00 -0.96 1.58
CA ILE A 181 16.16 -0.76 2.75
C ILE A 181 15.38 0.55 2.57
N PRO A 182 14.06 0.52 2.35
CA PRO A 182 13.30 1.71 1.97
C PRO A 182 13.14 2.70 3.13
N GLU A 183 13.14 3.99 2.81
CA GLU A 183 12.92 5.10 3.76
C GLU A 183 11.53 5.71 3.62
N ALA A 184 10.96 6.15 4.75
CA ALA A 184 9.68 6.84 4.76
C ALA A 184 9.83 8.26 4.20
N VAL A 185 8.93 8.66 3.30
CA VAL A 185 8.72 10.08 2.97
C VAL A 185 7.46 10.54 3.68
N ILE A 186 7.64 11.24 4.80
CA ILE A 186 6.53 11.77 5.58
C ILE A 186 6.10 13.12 4.98
N ASN A 187 4.93 13.15 4.36
CA ASN A 187 4.29 14.39 3.93
C ASN A 187 3.44 14.96 5.09
N GLU A 188 3.60 16.25 5.40
CA GLU A 188 2.66 16.96 6.26
C GLU A 188 1.28 16.96 5.58
N LYS A 189 0.30 16.25 6.16
CA LYS A 189 -1.05 16.15 5.61
C LYS A 189 -1.66 17.55 5.50
N LYS A 190 -1.94 17.98 4.27
CA LYS A 190 -2.92 19.04 4.00
C LYS A 190 -4.29 18.38 3.88
N THR A 191 -5.14 18.58 4.87
CA THR A 191 -6.53 18.10 4.85
C THR A 191 -7.46 19.16 4.29
N VAL A 192 -8.49 18.72 3.57
CA VAL A 192 -9.61 19.57 3.13
C VAL A 192 -10.79 19.26 4.05
N ASN A 193 -11.43 20.30 4.59
CA ASN A 193 -12.61 20.13 5.44
C ASN A 193 -13.76 19.52 4.65
N SER A 194 -14.58 18.71 5.32
CA SER A 194 -15.79 18.18 4.70
C SER A 194 -16.80 19.31 4.45
N THR A 195 -17.60 19.18 3.38
CA THR A 195 -18.68 20.13 3.09
C THR A 195 -19.73 20.18 4.21
N ALA A 196 -19.89 19.09 4.98
CA ALA A 196 -20.74 19.05 6.16
C ALA A 196 -20.22 19.93 7.32
N GLN A 197 -18.91 20.07 7.48
CA GLN A 197 -18.31 20.96 8.48
C GLN A 197 -18.39 22.43 8.09
N GLN A 198 -18.40 22.74 6.78
CA GLN A 198 -18.52 24.10 6.27
C GLN A 198 -19.96 24.63 6.26
N ALA A 199 -20.97 23.76 6.28
CA ALA A 199 -22.38 24.15 6.33
C ALA A 199 -22.87 24.47 7.76
N SER A 200 -22.03 24.24 8.76
CA SER A 200 -22.28 24.48 10.19
C SER A 200 -21.60 25.75 10.73
N GLU A 201 -21.01 26.56 9.86
CA GLU A 201 -20.47 27.91 10.12
C GLU A 201 -21.32 28.97 9.42
#